data_AF-A0A968SUG0-F1
#
_entry.id   AF-A0A968SUG0-F1
#
_cell.length_a   1.000
_cell.length_b   1.000
_cell.length_c   1.000
_cell.angle_alpha   90.00
_cell.angle_beta   90.00
_cell.angle_gamma   90.00
#
_symmetry.space_group_name_H-M   'P 1'
#
loop_
_entity.id
_entity.type
_entity.pdbx_description
1 polymer ?
#
loop_
_entity_poly.entity_id
_entity_poly.type
_entity_poly.pdbx_seq_one_letter_code
_entity_poly.pdbx_strand_id
1 'polypeptide(L)'
;MRDLLQACLAQEDGFVELRYHSKTFRSLTAEKGKIERTSIRRRSGIGIRVLAEGTWGFASTGKLDPDSIRRAIADARLAARAS
;
A
#
# COMPACT_ATOMS: atom_id res chain seq x y z
N MET A 1 -7.39 4.28 10.34
CA MET A 1 -7.00 3.58 9.08
C MET A 1 -8.15 2.77 8.53
N ARG A 2 -8.76 1.86 9.31
CA ARG A 2 -9.96 1.12 8.89
C ARG A 2 -11.04 2.02 8.27
N ASP A 3 -11.42 3.10 8.96
CA ASP A 3 -12.51 3.98 8.49
C ASP A 3 -12.18 4.69 7.18
N LEU A 4 -10.92 5.10 7.01
CA LEU A 4 -10.42 5.68 5.75
C LEU A 4 -10.55 4.67 4.60
N LEU A 5 -10.08 3.44 4.82
CA LEU A 5 -10.17 2.39 3.79
C LEU A 5 -11.62 2.03 3.48
N GLN A 6 -12.47 1.96 4.51
CA GLN A 6 -13.90 1.70 4.35
C GLN A 6 -14.59 2.81 3.55
N ALA A 7 -14.27 4.09 3.81
CA ALA A 7 -14.79 5.22 3.04
C ALA A 7 -14.30 5.22 1.58
N CYS A 8 -13.11 4.69 1.32
CA CYS A 8 -12.61 4.51 -0.05
C CYS A 8 -13.34 3.36 -0.77
N LEU A 9 -13.56 2.24 -0.07
CA LEU A 9 -14.26 1.07 -0.61
C LEU A 9 -15.76 1.32 -0.86
N ALA A 10 -16.40 2.19 -0.08
CA ALA A 10 -17.83 2.49 -0.23
C ALA A 10 -18.21 3.09 -1.60
N GLN A 11 -17.23 3.54 -2.39
CA GLN A 11 -17.42 4.09 -3.73
C GLN A 11 -17.08 3.10 -4.85
N GLU A 12 -16.69 1.87 -4.51
CA GLU A 12 -16.19 0.88 -5.46
C GLU A 12 -17.16 -0.28 -5.62
N ASP A 13 -17.37 -0.69 -6.88
CA ASP A 13 -18.14 -1.87 -7.22
C ASP A 13 -17.23 -3.07 -7.49
N GLY A 14 -17.73 -4.26 -7.16
CA GLY A 14 -17.04 -5.53 -7.37
C GLY A 14 -16.05 -5.86 -6.25
N PHE A 15 -15.12 -6.78 -6.52
CA PHE A 15 -14.13 -7.17 -5.53
C PHE A 15 -12.94 -6.21 -5.56
N VAL A 16 -12.83 -5.40 -4.51
CA VAL A 16 -11.68 -4.54 -4.23
C VAL A 16 -11.16 -4.84 -2.83
N GLU A 17 -9.88 -5.13 -2.72
CA GLU A 17 -9.20 -5.36 -1.45
C GLU A 17 -8.18 -4.24 -1.21
N LEU A 18 -8.24 -3.61 -0.04
CA LEU A 18 -7.25 -2.64 0.43
C LEU A 18 -6.54 -3.21 1.67
N ARG A 19 -5.23 -3.43 1.57
CA ARG A 19 -4.41 -3.96 2.68
C ARG A 19 -3.41 -2.91 3.14
N TYR A 20 -3.67 -2.32 4.31
CA TYR A 20 -2.70 -1.44 4.96
C TYR A 20 -1.55 -2.24 5.58
N HIS A 21 -0.34 -1.72 5.46
CA HIS A 21 0.85 -2.25 6.11
C HIS A 21 1.69 -1.10 6.68
N SER A 22 2.30 -1.34 7.85
CA SER A 22 3.22 -0.41 8.50
C SER A 22 4.38 -1.19 9.11
N LYS A 23 5.61 -0.79 8.77
CA LYS A 23 6.84 -1.45 9.20
C LYS A 23 7.83 -0.42 9.70
N THR A 24 8.37 -0.67 10.90
CA THR A 24 9.50 0.08 11.44
C THR A 24 10.75 -0.77 11.30
N PHE A 25 11.75 -0.28 10.59
CA PHE A 25 13.05 -0.89 10.45
C PHE A 25 14.05 -0.14 11.34
N ARG A 26 14.75 -0.89 12.20
CA ARG A 26 15.81 -0.36 13.06
C ARG A 26 17.09 -1.09 12.70
N SER A 27 18.16 -0.35 12.45
CA SER A 27 19.46 -0.89 12.10
C SER A 27 20.54 -0.19 12.91
N LEU A 28 21.46 -0.99 13.43
CA LEU A 28 22.66 -0.55 14.12
C LEU A 28 23.85 -1.23 13.46
N THR A 29 24.85 -0.44 13.07
CA THR A 29 26.10 -0.90 12.49
C THR A 29 27.21 -0.57 13.47
N ALA A 30 27.95 -1.58 13.90
CA ALA A 30 29.11 -1.43 14.75
C ALA A 30 30.36 -1.95 14.02
N GLU A 31 31.44 -1.20 14.10
CA GLU A 31 32.74 -1.54 13.52
C GLU A 31 33.82 -1.28 14.56
N LYS A 32 34.80 -2.20 14.69
CA LYS A 32 35.95 -2.07 15.62
C LYS A 32 35.55 -1.70 17.06
N GLY A 33 34.44 -2.25 17.56
CA GLY A 33 33.95 -2.03 18.92
C GLY A 33 33.28 -0.67 19.16
N LYS A 34 33.02 0.12 18.10
CA LYS A 34 32.29 1.38 18.16
C LYS A 34 31.02 1.32 17.31
N ILE A 35 30.00 2.08 17.70
CA ILE A 35 28.78 2.24 16.90
C ILE A 35 29.06 3.29 15.82
N GLU A 36 29.00 2.87 14.57
CA GLU A 36 29.23 3.74 13.41
C GLU A 36 27.94 4.38 12.91
N ARG A 37 26.82 3.64 12.95
CA ARG A 37 25.53 4.12 12.44
C ARG A 37 24.37 3.54 13.20
N THR A 38 23.39 4.38 13.49
CA THR A 38 22.04 3.97 13.90
C THR A 38 21.03 4.57 12.93
N SER A 39 20.07 3.77 12.48
CA SER A 39 19.00 4.22 11.57
C SER A 39 17.65 3.66 11.99
N ILE A 40 16.65 4.53 11.98
CA ILE A 40 15.24 4.15 12.13
C ILE A 40 14.51 4.61 10.87
N ARG A 41 13.89 3.67 10.17
CA ARG A 41 13.04 3.95 9.00
C ARG A 41 11.63 3.47 9.29
N ARG A 42 10.64 4.32 9.03
CA ARG A 42 9.22 3.95 9.08
C ARG A 42 8.71 3.93 7.66
N ARG A 43 8.04 2.85 7.27
CA ARG A 43 7.35 2.73 5.99
C ARG A 43 5.93 2.28 6.24
N SER A 44 4.98 2.96 5.63
CA SER A 44 3.59 2.54 5.59
C SER A 44 3.06 2.68 4.19
N GLY A 45 2.06 1.89 3.86
CA GLY A 45 1.40 1.94 2.56
C GLY A 45 0.21 1.01 2.51
N ILE A 46 -0.47 1.04 1.36
CA ILE A 46 -1.64 0.23 1.09
C ILE A 46 -1.34 -0.55 -0.18
N GLY A 47 -1.52 -1.87 -0.12
CA GLY A 47 -1.60 -2.73 -1.30
C GLY A 47 -3.05 -2.84 -1.75
N ILE A 48 -3.29 -2.75 -3.05
CA ILE A 48 -4.61 -2.77 -3.66
C ILE A 48 -4.69 -3.96 -4.61
N ARG A 49 -5.79 -4.73 -4.51
CA ARG A 49 -6.16 -5.77 -5.47
C ARG A 49 -7.56 -5.53 -5.99
N VAL A 50 -7.74 -5.65 -7.29
CA VAL A 50 -9.04 -5.55 -7.95
C VAL A 50 -9.25 -6.78 -8.82
N LEU A 51 -10.43 -7.41 -8.75
CA LEU A 51 -10.86 -8.42 -9.71
C LEU A 51 -11.82 -7.74 -10.69
N ALA A 52 -11.44 -7.67 -11.97
CA ALA A 52 -12.28 -7.14 -13.03
C ALA A 52 -12.27 -8.11 -14.21
N GLU A 53 -13.45 -8.44 -14.75
CA GLU A 53 -13.57 -9.25 -15.98
C GLU A 53 -12.82 -10.60 -15.94
N GLY A 54 -12.71 -11.20 -14.74
CA GLY A 54 -12.06 -12.50 -14.53
C GLY A 54 -10.56 -12.44 -14.27
N THR A 55 -9.94 -11.26 -14.32
CA THR A 55 -8.50 -11.06 -14.13
C THR A 55 -8.19 -10.21 -12.90
N TRP A 56 -7.02 -10.45 -12.32
CA TRP A 56 -6.54 -9.70 -11.15
C TRP A 56 -5.63 -8.55 -11.57
N GLY A 57 -5.90 -7.38 -11.03
CA GLY A 57 -5.03 -6.23 -11.12
C GLY A 57 -4.52 -5.78 -9.76
N PHE A 58 -3.31 -5.21 -9.75
CA PHE A 58 -2.58 -4.88 -8.54
C PHE A 58 -2.00 -3.46 -8.64
N ALA A 59 -2.07 -2.72 -7.54
CA ALA A 59 -1.38 -1.44 -7.38
C ALA A 59 -1.00 -1.22 -5.91
N SER A 60 -0.26 -0.15 -5.62
CA SER A 60 0.05 0.24 -4.25
C SER A 60 0.28 1.73 -4.12
N THR A 61 0.06 2.28 -2.92
CA THR A 61 0.41 3.66 -2.59
C THR A 61 1.07 3.74 -1.23
N GLY A 62 2.11 4.58 -1.11
CA GLY A 62 2.71 4.96 0.17
C GLY A 62 2.04 6.17 0.82
N LYS A 63 1.13 6.84 0.11
CA LYS A 63 0.42 8.03 0.59
C LYS A 63 -0.92 7.62 1.18
N LEU A 64 -1.20 8.09 2.41
CA LEU A 64 -2.36 7.68 3.20
C LEU A 64 -3.48 8.73 3.16
N ASP A 65 -3.76 9.25 1.97
CA ASP A 65 -4.87 10.17 1.69
C ASP A 65 -5.88 9.52 0.73
N PRO A 66 -7.17 9.90 0.80
CA PRO A 66 -8.22 9.30 -0.03
C PRO A 66 -7.95 9.35 -1.53
N ASP A 67 -7.40 10.47 -2.03
CA ASP A 67 -7.19 10.67 -3.46
C ASP A 67 -6.13 9.72 -4.01
N SER A 68 -5.03 9.56 -3.29
CA SER A 68 -3.97 8.61 -3.65
C SER A 68 -4.45 7.17 -3.61
N ILE A 69 -5.35 6.83 -2.67
CA ILE A 69 -5.94 5.49 -2.57
C ILE A 69 -6.87 5.23 -3.76
N ARG A 70 -7.78 6.16 -4.07
CA ARG A 70 -8.70 6.04 -5.21
C ARG A 70 -7.97 5.94 -6.54
N ARG A 71 -6.91 6.74 -6.73
CA ARG A 71 -6.05 6.61 -7.92
C ARG A 71 -5.44 5.22 -8.03
N ALA A 72 -4.88 4.70 -6.94
CA ALA A 72 -4.30 3.35 -6.95
C ALA A 72 -5.36 2.25 -7.19
N ILE A 73 -6.62 2.44 -6.76
CA ILE A 73 -7.72 1.54 -7.12
C ILE A 73 -8.00 1.59 -8.63
N ALA A 74 -8.07 2.78 -9.21
CA ALA A 74 -8.24 2.94 -10.66
C ALA A 74 -7.09 2.28 -11.44
N ASP A 75 -5.84 2.47 -11.00
CA ASP A 75 -4.66 1.87 -11.61
C ASP A 75 -4.72 0.32 -11.54
N ALA A 76 -5.10 -0.25 -10.39
CA ALA A 76 -5.29 -1.68 -10.25
C ALA A 76 -6.41 -2.20 -11.17
N ARG A 77 -7.52 -1.47 -11.31
CA ARG A 77 -8.63 -1.84 -12.19
C ARG A 77 -8.21 -1.80 -13.67
N LEU A 78 -7.43 -0.80 -14.07
CA LEU A 78 -6.84 -0.72 -15.41
C LEU A 78 -5.89 -1.88 -15.68
N ALA A 79 -5.03 -2.23 -14.71
CA ALA A 79 -4.11 -3.35 -14.82
C ALA A 79 -4.84 -4.69 -14.99
N ALA A 80 -5.96 -4.90 -14.30
CA ALA A 80 -6.81 -6.08 -14.48
C ALA A 80 -7.33 -6.17 -15.92
N ARG A 81 -7.94 -5.10 -16.43
CA ARG A 81 -8.57 -5.08 -17.77
C ARG A 81 -7.58 -5.16 -18.93
N ALA A 82 -6.30 -4.91 -18.68
CA ALA A 82 -5.24 -4.99 -19.68
C ALA A 82 -4.54 -6.37 -19.72
N SER A 83 -4.96 -7.33 -18.87
CA SER A 83 -4.36 -8.67 -18.77
C SER A 83 -4.92 -9.68 -19.77
#